data_AF-D6ZBK3-F1
#
_entry.id   AF-D6ZBK3-F1
#
_cell.length_a   1.000
_cell.length_b   1.000
_cell.length_c   1.000
_cell.angle_alpha   90.00
_cell.angle_beta   90.00
_cell.angle_gamma   90.00
#
_symmetry.space_group_name_H-M   'P 1'
#
loop_
_entity.id
_entity.type
_entity.pdbx_description
1 polymer ?
#
loop_
_entity_poly.entity_id
_entity_poly.type
_entity_poly.pdbx_seq_one_letter_code
_entity_poly.pdbx_strand_id
1 'polypeptide(L)'
;MGVDVRRAGDRLRTELDWLNSWHSFSFGDHYDPQNTHFGVLLANNDDTLRPSGGFATHPHRDMEIVTWVLSGALEHWDSAGHRGVITPGVAQRMTAGRGVRHAERNGGSDSDVRFVQMWVPPDETGLEPGYAQAELADSQLAGRFAVIASGMAKHRGETAVRIANSRAALHAARLSPGEAVTLPDAPFAHLFIAKGTVELEACGELAGADAARLAAAGARRATATTAAEILVWEMGIDMGAMRMSGSPATG
;
A
#
# COMPACT_ATOMS: atom_id res chain seq x y z
N MET A 1 21.33 -6.47 4.51
CA MET A 1 20.60 -6.63 5.79
C MET A 1 20.67 -5.32 6.52
N GLY A 2 19.54 -4.69 6.80
CA GLY A 2 19.52 -3.37 7.41
C GLY A 2 18.21 -2.63 7.19
N VAL A 3 18.13 -1.45 7.80
CA VAL A 3 17.01 -0.52 7.66
C VAL A 3 17.46 0.66 6.82
N ASP A 4 16.67 0.99 5.80
CA ASP A 4 16.86 2.14 4.91
C ASP A 4 15.67 3.11 5.10
N VAL A 5 15.95 4.28 5.67
CA VAL A 5 14.94 5.32 5.95
C VAL A 5 14.78 6.20 4.73
N ARG A 6 13.54 6.36 4.26
CA ARG A 6 13.16 7.23 3.16
C ARG A 6 12.35 8.40 3.69
N ARG A 7 12.91 9.61 3.60
CA ARG A 7 12.22 10.81 4.07
C ARG A 7 11.18 11.27 3.07
N ALA A 8 10.10 11.86 3.57
CA ALA A 8 8.99 12.35 2.76
C ALA A 8 9.47 13.31 1.65
N GLY A 9 10.40 14.22 1.99
CA GLY A 9 10.95 15.22 1.06
C GLY A 9 11.83 14.66 -0.06
N ASP A 10 12.31 13.42 0.08
CA ASP A 10 13.16 12.76 -0.93
C ASP A 10 12.33 11.93 -1.94
N ARG A 11 11.01 11.88 -1.76
CA ARG A 11 10.10 11.14 -2.64
C ARG A 11 9.88 11.91 -3.93
N LEU A 12 9.76 11.16 -5.03
CA LEU A 12 9.40 11.70 -6.33
C LEU A 12 7.99 12.28 -6.26
N ARG A 13 7.74 13.40 -6.94
CA ARG A 13 6.48 14.13 -6.81
C ARG A 13 5.92 14.52 -8.17
N THR A 14 4.66 14.16 -8.40
CA THR A 14 3.84 14.67 -9.51
C THR A 14 2.84 15.68 -8.96
N GLU A 15 2.87 16.91 -9.46
CA GLU A 15 1.95 17.98 -9.07
C GLU A 15 1.20 18.52 -10.30
N LEU A 16 -0.12 18.45 -10.26
CA LEU A 16 -1.06 18.99 -11.24
C LEU A 16 -2.12 19.84 -10.50
N ASP A 17 -2.91 20.61 -11.24
CA ASP A 17 -3.96 21.47 -10.65
C ASP A 17 -4.96 20.72 -9.76
N TRP A 18 -5.15 19.41 -10.01
CA TRP A 18 -6.09 18.54 -9.32
C TRP A 18 -5.43 17.40 -8.52
N LEU A 19 -4.12 17.16 -8.70
CA LEU A 19 -3.37 16.02 -8.13
C LEU A 19 -2.11 16.51 -7.43
N ASN A 20 -1.90 16.03 -6.20
CA ASN A 20 -0.59 16.03 -5.56
C ASN A 20 -0.24 14.57 -5.22
N SER A 21 0.71 13.98 -5.93
CA SER A 21 1.10 12.58 -5.78
C SER A 21 2.57 12.49 -5.36
N TRP A 22 2.84 11.75 -4.29
CA TRP A 22 4.20 11.42 -3.86
C TRP A 22 4.47 9.95 -4.07
N HIS A 23 5.56 9.60 -4.75
CA HIS A 23 5.89 8.23 -5.12
C HIS A 23 7.09 7.72 -4.31
N SER A 24 6.92 6.56 -3.69
CA SER A 24 8.02 5.88 -2.97
C SER A 24 9.00 5.20 -3.93
N PHE A 25 8.55 4.90 -5.14
CA PHE A 25 9.28 4.19 -6.19
C PHE A 25 9.13 4.92 -7.52
N SER A 26 9.87 4.48 -8.54
CA SER A 26 9.70 4.94 -9.92
C SER A 26 8.25 4.77 -10.38
N PHE A 27 7.66 5.86 -10.88
CA PHE A 27 6.26 5.89 -11.26
C PHE A 27 6.00 6.98 -12.30
N GLY A 28 5.18 6.67 -13.30
CA GLY A 28 4.88 7.59 -14.40
C GLY A 28 6.16 8.05 -15.12
N ASP A 29 6.33 9.36 -15.24
CA ASP A 29 7.48 9.99 -15.89
C ASP A 29 8.75 10.01 -15.01
N HIS A 30 8.63 9.67 -13.73
CA HIS A 30 9.77 9.63 -12.81
C HIS A 30 10.39 8.23 -12.79
N TYR A 31 11.61 8.12 -13.31
CA TYR A 31 12.35 6.87 -13.37
C TYR A 31 13.70 6.96 -12.66
N ASP A 32 13.87 6.12 -11.65
CA ASP A 32 15.14 5.81 -11.00
C ASP A 32 15.35 4.27 -11.07
N PRO A 33 16.31 3.79 -11.88
CA PRO A 33 16.54 2.35 -12.03
C PRO A 33 16.92 1.64 -10.72
N GLN A 34 17.42 2.38 -9.72
CA GLN A 34 17.78 1.83 -8.41
C GLN A 34 16.60 1.81 -7.42
N ASN A 35 15.48 2.45 -7.75
CA ASN A 35 14.32 2.57 -6.87
C ASN A 35 13.02 2.21 -7.62
N THR A 36 12.97 1.04 -8.23
CA THR A 36 11.79 0.56 -8.96
C THR A 36 10.81 -0.25 -8.09
N HIS A 37 11.30 -0.82 -6.98
CA HIS A 37 10.51 -1.65 -6.07
C HIS A 37 11.27 -1.87 -4.75
N PHE A 38 10.60 -2.50 -3.77
CA PHE A 38 11.23 -3.06 -2.59
C PHE A 38 10.49 -4.34 -2.16
N GLY A 39 11.20 -5.47 -2.09
CA GLY A 39 10.53 -6.76 -1.95
C GLY A 39 9.68 -7.02 -3.20
N VAL A 40 8.37 -7.20 -3.04
CA VAL A 40 7.40 -7.26 -4.15
C VAL A 40 6.55 -5.98 -4.29
N LEU A 41 6.79 -4.96 -3.47
CA LEU A 41 6.05 -3.70 -3.51
C LEU A 41 6.58 -2.82 -4.66
N LEU A 42 5.72 -2.56 -5.63
CA LEU A 42 6.04 -1.82 -6.86
C LEU A 42 5.61 -0.35 -6.79
N ALA A 43 4.55 -0.06 -6.02
CA ALA A 43 4.07 1.29 -5.79
C ALA A 43 3.65 1.46 -4.33
N ASN A 44 3.86 2.66 -3.80
CA ASN A 44 3.29 3.14 -2.54
C ASN A 44 3.15 4.66 -2.70
N ASN A 45 2.08 5.05 -3.38
CA ASN A 45 1.80 6.44 -3.74
C ASN A 45 0.90 7.04 -2.67
N ASP A 46 1.25 8.24 -2.20
CA ASP A 46 0.44 9.04 -1.26
C ASP A 46 -0.15 10.19 -2.05
N ASP A 47 -1.44 10.06 -2.36
CA ASP A 47 -2.13 10.85 -3.35
C ASP A 47 -3.19 11.72 -2.67
N THR A 48 -3.21 13.00 -3.03
CA THR A 48 -4.29 13.93 -2.69
C THR A 48 -4.94 14.42 -3.97
N LEU A 49 -6.27 14.24 -4.08
CA LEU A 49 -7.08 14.76 -5.16
C LEU A 49 -7.96 15.90 -4.66
N ARG A 50 -7.93 17.04 -5.35
CA ARG A 50 -8.85 18.15 -5.11
C ARG A 50 -10.29 17.79 -5.50
N PRO A 51 -11.32 18.54 -5.05
CA PRO A 51 -12.69 18.34 -5.50
C PRO A 51 -12.78 18.29 -7.02
N SER A 52 -13.59 17.38 -7.55
CA SER A 52 -13.71 17.09 -9.00
C SER A 52 -12.45 16.53 -9.68
N GLY A 53 -11.33 16.39 -8.95
CA GLY A 53 -10.12 15.74 -9.43
C GLY A 53 -10.28 14.23 -9.53
N GLY A 54 -9.56 13.61 -10.46
CA GLY A 54 -9.63 12.18 -10.68
C GLY A 54 -8.73 11.68 -11.80
N PHE A 55 -8.38 10.41 -11.70
CA PHE A 55 -7.70 9.67 -12.75
C PHE A 55 -8.73 9.22 -13.79
N ALA A 56 -8.58 9.71 -15.02
CA ALA A 56 -9.37 9.25 -16.15
C ALA A 56 -9.16 7.75 -16.42
N THR A 57 -10.05 7.15 -17.21
CA THR A 57 -10.00 5.72 -17.51
C THR A 57 -8.65 5.28 -18.08
N HIS A 58 -7.93 4.45 -17.34
CA HIS A 58 -6.60 3.95 -17.70
C HIS A 58 -6.48 2.44 -17.46
N PRO A 59 -5.61 1.73 -18.21
CA PRO A 59 -5.48 0.28 -18.11
C PRO A 59 -4.48 -0.16 -17.04
N HIS A 60 -4.76 -1.31 -16.43
CA HIS A 60 -3.81 -2.12 -15.66
C HIS A 60 -3.85 -3.57 -16.12
N ARG A 61 -2.78 -4.32 -15.86
CA ARG A 61 -2.67 -5.75 -16.17
C ARG A 61 -1.72 -6.40 -15.14
N ASP A 62 -2.00 -7.65 -14.78
CA ASP A 62 -1.16 -8.51 -13.94
C ASP A 62 -0.67 -7.80 -12.66
N MET A 63 -1.62 -7.16 -11.96
CA MET A 63 -1.36 -6.36 -10.77
C MET A 63 -2.47 -6.53 -9.74
N GLU A 64 -2.10 -6.60 -8.46
CA GLU A 64 -2.99 -6.40 -7.33
C GLU A 64 -2.82 -4.97 -6.84
N ILE A 65 -3.87 -4.15 -6.98
CA ILE A 65 -3.89 -2.75 -6.55
C ILE A 65 -4.71 -2.67 -5.27
N VAL A 66 -4.09 -2.21 -4.19
CA VAL A 66 -4.71 -2.03 -2.88
C VAL A 66 -4.78 -0.55 -2.54
N THR A 67 -5.96 -0.07 -2.18
CA THR A 67 -6.20 1.34 -1.85
C THR A 67 -6.63 1.48 -0.40
N TRP A 68 -6.02 2.43 0.32
CA TRP A 68 -6.36 2.80 1.69
C TRP A 68 -6.58 4.31 1.80
N VAL A 69 -7.82 4.73 2.05
CA VAL A 69 -8.18 6.15 2.15
C VAL A 69 -7.86 6.67 3.55
N LEU A 70 -7.17 7.81 3.62
CA LEU A 70 -6.78 8.48 4.85
C LEU A 70 -7.78 9.57 5.26
N SER A 71 -8.38 10.27 4.29
CA SER A 71 -9.44 11.27 4.49
C SER A 71 -10.25 11.48 3.21
N GLY A 72 -11.49 11.93 3.34
CA GLY A 72 -12.40 12.13 2.20
C GLY A 72 -12.99 10.82 1.68
N ALA A 73 -13.32 10.77 0.39
CA ALA A 73 -13.85 9.59 -0.27
C ALA A 73 -13.30 9.45 -1.69
N LEU A 74 -12.89 8.23 -2.08
CA LEU A 74 -12.46 7.91 -3.43
C LEU A 74 -13.52 7.03 -4.10
N GLU A 75 -14.03 7.46 -5.23
CA GLU A 75 -14.93 6.66 -6.05
C GLU A 75 -14.16 5.89 -7.11
N HIS A 76 -14.51 4.62 -7.29
CA HIS A 76 -13.92 3.71 -8.26
C HIS A 76 -14.99 3.15 -9.21
N TRP A 77 -14.62 2.97 -10.47
CA TRP A 77 -15.35 2.10 -11.39
C TRP A 77 -14.42 1.49 -12.43
N ASP A 78 -14.76 0.28 -12.88
CA ASP A 78 -13.95 -0.46 -13.86
C ASP A 78 -14.75 -1.07 -15.02
N SER A 79 -14.02 -1.54 -16.03
CA SER A 79 -14.56 -2.17 -17.24
C SER A 79 -15.13 -3.57 -17.01
N ALA A 80 -14.91 -4.17 -15.84
CA ALA A 80 -15.55 -5.43 -15.44
C ALA A 80 -16.91 -5.19 -14.75
N GLY A 81 -17.31 -3.91 -14.61
CA GLY A 81 -18.61 -3.51 -14.07
C GLY A 81 -18.60 -3.26 -12.56
N HIS A 82 -17.45 -3.37 -11.88
CA HIS A 82 -17.38 -3.06 -10.46
C HIS A 82 -17.41 -1.55 -10.23
N ARG A 83 -18.01 -1.16 -9.11
CA ARG A 83 -18.07 0.22 -8.63
C ARG A 83 -18.01 0.22 -7.12
N GLY A 84 -17.40 1.25 -6.53
CA GLY A 84 -17.43 1.42 -5.09
C GLY A 84 -16.95 2.79 -4.65
N VAL A 85 -17.29 3.12 -3.41
CA VAL A 85 -16.77 4.30 -2.71
C VAL A 85 -15.85 3.77 -1.61
N ILE A 86 -14.67 4.36 -1.49
CA ILE A 86 -13.65 3.98 -0.52
C ILE A 86 -13.51 5.17 0.44
N THR A 87 -13.71 4.92 1.72
CA THR A 87 -13.61 5.91 2.80
C THR A 87 -12.60 5.43 3.84
N PRO A 88 -12.17 6.27 4.81
CA PRO A 88 -11.27 5.82 5.86
C PRO A 88 -11.81 4.59 6.60
N GLY A 89 -10.96 3.56 6.71
CA GLY A 89 -11.34 2.26 7.30
C GLY A 89 -11.79 1.21 6.27
N VAL A 90 -12.03 1.59 5.00
CA VAL A 90 -12.37 0.64 3.93
C VAL A 90 -11.10 0.16 3.22
N ALA A 91 -10.82 -1.12 3.36
CA ALA A 91 -9.83 -1.82 2.55
C ALA A 91 -10.40 -2.10 1.17
N GLN A 92 -9.72 -1.68 0.11
CA GLN A 92 -10.11 -2.00 -1.27
C GLN A 92 -8.99 -2.72 -1.99
N ARG A 93 -9.35 -3.72 -2.81
CA ARG A 93 -8.45 -4.43 -3.72
C ARG A 93 -9.08 -4.53 -5.11
N MET A 94 -8.29 -4.22 -6.14
CA MET A 94 -8.56 -4.53 -7.54
C MET A 94 -7.48 -5.48 -8.06
N THR A 95 -7.89 -6.65 -8.53
CA THR A 95 -7.06 -7.55 -9.34
C THR A 95 -7.21 -7.17 -10.79
N ALA A 96 -6.13 -6.73 -11.43
CA ALA A 96 -6.14 -6.35 -12.84
C ALA A 96 -6.18 -7.56 -13.78
N GLY A 97 -5.55 -8.67 -13.40
CA GLY A 97 -5.56 -9.93 -14.15
C GLY A 97 -5.14 -9.75 -15.61
N ARG A 98 -5.82 -10.43 -16.54
CA ARG A 98 -5.61 -10.32 -18.00
C ARG A 98 -5.80 -8.91 -18.57
N GLY A 99 -6.28 -7.96 -17.77
CA GLY A 99 -6.45 -6.56 -18.15
C GLY A 99 -7.78 -6.00 -17.66
N VAL A 100 -7.72 -4.84 -17.02
CA VAL A 100 -8.88 -4.05 -16.62
C VAL A 100 -8.61 -2.58 -16.91
N ARG A 101 -9.64 -1.83 -17.31
CA ARG A 101 -9.59 -0.37 -17.36
C ARG A 101 -10.41 0.18 -16.21
N HIS A 102 -9.87 1.15 -15.49
CA HIS A 102 -10.57 1.76 -14.37
C HIS A 102 -10.33 3.26 -14.31
N ALA A 103 -11.20 3.94 -13.58
CA ALA A 103 -11.07 5.35 -13.27
C ALA A 103 -11.42 5.56 -11.80
N GLU A 104 -10.79 6.57 -11.22
CA GLU A 104 -10.94 6.93 -9.83
C GLU A 104 -11.14 8.44 -9.73
N ARG A 105 -12.09 8.90 -8.91
CA ARG A 105 -12.29 10.34 -8.67
C ARG A 105 -12.50 10.63 -7.21
N ASN A 106 -12.23 11.88 -6.84
CA ASN A 106 -12.70 12.40 -5.57
C ASN A 106 -14.24 12.35 -5.54
N GLY A 107 -14.78 11.65 -4.54
CA GLY A 107 -16.23 11.53 -4.30
C GLY A 107 -16.83 12.68 -3.50
N GLY A 108 -16.00 13.58 -2.96
CA GLY A 108 -16.40 14.80 -2.27
C GLY A 108 -16.56 15.99 -3.22
N SER A 109 -17.50 16.88 -2.90
CA SER A 109 -17.74 18.10 -3.69
C SER A 109 -16.99 19.34 -3.17
N ASP A 110 -16.54 19.32 -1.92
CA ASP A 110 -15.99 20.49 -1.20
C ASP A 110 -14.71 20.19 -0.41
N SER A 111 -14.24 18.95 -0.44
CA SER A 111 -13.07 18.50 0.33
C SER A 111 -12.16 17.61 -0.51
N ASP A 112 -10.87 17.67 -0.22
CA ASP A 112 -9.87 16.80 -0.82
C ASP A 112 -10.04 15.35 -0.32
N VAL A 113 -9.73 14.38 -1.17
CA VAL A 113 -9.48 12.99 -0.75
C VAL A 113 -7.98 12.77 -0.69
N ARG A 114 -7.49 12.17 0.40
CA ARG A 114 -6.10 11.69 0.53
C ARG A 114 -6.11 10.19 0.74
N PHE A 115 -5.28 9.45 0.01
CA PHE A 115 -5.22 8.00 0.08
C PHE A 115 -3.83 7.47 -0.29
N VAL A 116 -3.58 6.22 0.09
CA VAL A 116 -2.38 5.49 -0.29
C VAL A 116 -2.77 4.39 -1.28
N GLN A 117 -2.15 4.37 -2.45
CA GLN A 117 -2.33 3.31 -3.44
C GLN A 117 -1.05 2.47 -3.54
N MET A 118 -1.19 1.16 -3.37
CA MET A 118 -0.08 0.22 -3.24
C MET A 118 -0.24 -0.95 -4.19
N TRP A 119 0.84 -1.30 -4.89
CA TRP A 119 0.79 -2.28 -5.97
C TRP A 119 1.75 -3.42 -5.71
N VAL A 120 1.26 -4.66 -5.84
CA VAL A 120 2.07 -5.88 -5.82
C VAL A 120 1.66 -6.77 -6.99
N PRO A 121 2.60 -7.51 -7.62
CA PRO A 121 2.23 -8.47 -8.65
C PRO A 121 1.49 -9.67 -8.03
N PRO A 122 0.56 -10.30 -8.76
CA PRO A 122 0.06 -11.61 -8.39
C PRO A 122 1.16 -12.69 -8.60
N ASP A 123 0.99 -13.85 -7.95
CA ASP A 123 1.86 -15.02 -8.15
C ASP A 123 1.80 -15.54 -9.60
N GLU A 124 0.63 -15.42 -10.22
CA GLU A 124 0.35 -15.88 -11.59
C GLU A 124 -0.19 -14.73 -12.45
N THR A 125 0.26 -14.65 -13.69
CA THR A 125 -0.26 -13.70 -14.68
C THR A 125 -1.56 -14.22 -15.31
N GLY A 126 -2.39 -13.32 -15.84
CA GLY A 126 -3.57 -13.68 -16.63
C GLY A 126 -4.78 -14.09 -15.80
N LEU A 127 -4.80 -13.79 -14.50
CA LEU A 127 -5.96 -14.00 -13.65
C LEU A 127 -7.23 -13.30 -14.21
N GLU A 128 -8.40 -13.73 -13.74
CA GLU A 128 -9.63 -12.97 -13.96
C GLU A 128 -9.56 -11.60 -13.24
N PRO A 129 -9.98 -10.50 -13.88
CA PRO A 129 -10.17 -9.25 -13.16
C PRO A 129 -11.12 -9.43 -11.98
N GLY A 130 -10.81 -8.81 -10.84
CA GLY A 130 -11.57 -8.97 -9.62
C GLY A 130 -11.56 -7.73 -8.75
N TYR A 131 -12.56 -7.60 -7.89
CA TYR A 131 -12.73 -6.47 -6.99
C TYR A 131 -13.22 -6.94 -5.63
N ALA A 132 -12.69 -6.34 -4.56
CA ALA A 132 -13.17 -6.58 -3.20
C ALA A 132 -13.05 -5.31 -2.36
N GLN A 133 -14.01 -5.13 -1.45
CA GLN A 133 -13.95 -4.14 -0.39
C GLN A 133 -14.37 -4.77 0.94
N ALA A 134 -13.75 -4.31 2.02
CA ALA A 134 -14.13 -4.68 3.38
C ALA A 134 -13.91 -3.48 4.31
N GLU A 135 -14.91 -3.20 5.14
CA GLU A 135 -14.81 -2.17 6.17
C GLU A 135 -14.18 -2.76 7.44
N LEU A 136 -13.21 -2.03 8.00
CA LEU A 136 -12.67 -2.29 9.32
C LEU A 136 -13.15 -1.22 10.28
N ALA A 137 -13.70 -1.66 11.41
CA ALA A 137 -14.03 -0.77 12.51
C ALA A 137 -12.75 -0.18 13.12
N ASP A 138 -12.83 1.04 13.65
CA ASP A 138 -11.70 1.69 14.34
C ASP A 138 -11.12 0.84 15.47
N SER A 139 -11.98 0.09 16.16
CA SER A 139 -11.57 -0.84 17.22
C SER A 139 -10.70 -1.99 16.71
N GLN A 140 -10.71 -2.31 15.41
CA GLN A 140 -9.83 -3.31 14.78
C GLN A 140 -8.42 -2.75 14.53
N LEU A 141 -8.31 -1.44 14.32
CA LEU A 141 -7.06 -0.75 14.01
C LEU A 141 -6.37 -0.18 15.25
N ALA A 142 -7.13 0.08 16.32
CA ALA A 142 -6.63 0.73 17.54
C ALA A 142 -5.61 -0.15 18.29
N GLY A 143 -4.39 0.39 18.46
CA GLY A 143 -3.33 -0.17 19.30
C GLY A 143 -2.73 -1.49 18.80
N ARG A 144 -3.10 -1.97 17.61
CA ARG A 144 -2.63 -3.24 17.05
C ARG A 144 -2.69 -3.26 15.52
N PHE A 145 -1.99 -4.21 14.92
CA PHE A 145 -2.12 -4.46 13.49
C PHE A 145 -3.41 -5.20 13.15
N ALA A 146 -4.15 -4.67 12.18
CA ALA A 146 -5.13 -5.40 11.41
C ALA A 146 -4.56 -5.78 10.04
N VAL A 147 -4.85 -6.99 9.55
CA VAL A 147 -4.45 -7.43 8.21
C VAL A 147 -5.45 -6.89 7.19
N ILE A 148 -5.07 -5.85 6.47
CA ILE A 148 -5.92 -5.15 5.50
C ILE A 148 -6.04 -5.95 4.22
N ALA A 149 -4.92 -6.42 3.68
CA ALA A 149 -4.88 -7.22 2.47
C ALA A 149 -3.83 -8.31 2.61
N SER A 150 -4.13 -9.56 2.22
CA SER A 150 -3.12 -10.61 2.26
C SER A 150 -3.40 -11.74 1.29
N GLY A 151 -2.34 -12.30 0.71
CA GLY A 151 -2.37 -13.57 -0.01
C GLY A 151 -1.75 -14.71 0.81
N MET A 152 -1.08 -14.42 1.92
CA MET A 152 -0.43 -15.42 2.76
C MET A 152 -1.44 -16.37 3.40
N ALA A 153 -1.05 -17.65 3.54
CA ALA A 153 -1.91 -18.68 4.12
C ALA A 153 -2.23 -18.41 5.61
N LYS A 154 -1.25 -17.90 6.37
CA LYS A 154 -1.39 -17.61 7.81
C LYS A 154 -2.47 -16.56 8.12
N HIS A 155 -2.78 -15.69 7.18
CA HIS A 155 -3.76 -14.60 7.34
C HIS A 155 -5.14 -14.90 6.74
N ARG A 156 -5.37 -16.13 6.23
CA ARG A 156 -6.59 -16.46 5.47
C ARG A 156 -7.89 -16.21 6.26
N GLY A 157 -7.87 -16.39 7.58
CA GLY A 157 -9.04 -16.24 8.44
C GLY A 157 -9.25 -14.85 9.04
N GLU A 158 -8.33 -13.90 8.81
CA GLU A 158 -8.35 -12.59 9.47
C GLU A 158 -8.21 -11.40 8.51
N THR A 159 -7.71 -11.63 7.30
CA THR A 159 -7.50 -10.56 6.31
C THR A 159 -8.81 -9.97 5.81
N ALA A 160 -8.90 -8.64 5.74
CA ALA A 160 -10.11 -7.95 5.30
C ALA A 160 -10.40 -8.19 3.81
N VAL A 161 -9.38 -8.05 2.94
CA VAL A 161 -9.45 -8.47 1.54
C VAL A 161 -8.32 -9.44 1.19
N ARG A 162 -8.54 -10.31 0.20
CA ARG A 162 -7.52 -11.21 -0.33
C ARG A 162 -6.78 -10.57 -1.49
N ILE A 163 -5.46 -10.79 -1.57
CA ILE A 163 -4.65 -10.53 -2.77
C ILE A 163 -4.10 -11.86 -3.31
N ALA A 164 -3.80 -11.89 -4.61
CA ALA A 164 -3.26 -13.04 -5.32
C ALA A 164 -1.73 -13.15 -5.23
N ASN A 165 -1.10 -12.65 -4.15
CA ASN A 165 0.33 -12.82 -3.88
C ASN A 165 0.53 -13.56 -2.56
N SER A 166 0.90 -14.85 -2.61
CA SER A 166 1.02 -15.72 -1.44
C SER A 166 2.16 -15.37 -0.50
N ARG A 167 3.01 -14.41 -0.88
CA ARG A 167 4.17 -13.95 -0.11
C ARG A 167 4.01 -12.54 0.43
N ALA A 168 2.85 -11.90 0.28
CA ALA A 168 2.64 -10.52 0.72
C ALA A 168 1.40 -10.35 1.61
N ALA A 169 1.53 -9.43 2.57
CA ALA A 169 0.44 -8.93 3.39
C ALA A 169 0.63 -7.43 3.68
N LEU A 170 -0.47 -6.67 3.71
CA LEU A 170 -0.55 -5.30 4.16
C LEU A 170 -1.24 -5.26 5.52
N HIS A 171 -0.57 -4.65 6.48
CA HIS A 171 -1.06 -4.40 7.82
C HIS A 171 -1.30 -2.90 8.02
N ALA A 172 -2.28 -2.54 8.83
CA ALA A 172 -2.48 -1.17 9.29
C ALA A 172 -2.72 -1.12 10.79
N ALA A 173 -2.24 -0.05 11.43
CA ALA A 173 -2.49 0.24 12.84
C ALA A 173 -2.72 1.74 13.05
N ARG A 174 -3.60 2.06 13.99
CA ARG A 174 -3.81 3.42 14.51
C ARG A 174 -3.39 3.44 15.98
N LEU A 175 -2.47 4.32 16.30
CA LEU A 175 -1.78 4.35 17.60
C LEU A 175 -2.00 5.71 18.26
N SER A 176 -2.34 5.68 19.54
CA SER A 176 -2.29 6.85 20.41
C SER A 176 -0.83 7.11 20.85
N PRO A 177 -0.48 8.35 21.28
CA PRO A 177 0.84 8.63 21.80
C PRO A 177 1.25 7.65 22.91
N GLY A 178 2.45 7.07 22.80
CA GLY A 178 2.98 6.06 23.73
C GLY A 178 2.58 4.62 23.42
N GLU A 179 1.59 4.37 22.57
CA GLU A 179 1.27 3.03 22.09
C GLU A 179 2.32 2.55 21.09
N ALA A 180 2.53 1.24 21.05
CA ALA A 180 3.54 0.64 20.19
C ALA A 180 3.08 -0.69 19.62
N VAL A 181 3.60 -1.01 18.44
CA VAL A 181 3.44 -2.29 17.77
C VAL A 181 4.80 -2.79 17.31
N THR A 182 4.93 -4.11 17.22
CA THR A 182 6.13 -4.74 16.65
C THR A 182 5.86 -5.05 15.19
N LEU A 183 6.67 -4.50 14.28
CA LEU A 183 6.58 -4.78 12.85
C LEU A 183 6.73 -6.29 12.59
N PRO A 184 6.05 -6.85 11.57
CA PRO A 184 6.22 -8.25 11.19
C PRO A 184 7.69 -8.58 10.92
N ASP A 185 8.16 -9.71 11.47
CA ASP A 185 9.48 -10.24 11.16
C ASP A 185 9.42 -10.99 9.83
N ALA A 186 10.00 -10.38 8.79
CA ALA A 186 9.96 -10.89 7.43
C ALA A 186 11.25 -10.56 6.68
N PRO A 187 11.57 -11.32 5.60
CA PRO A 187 12.66 -10.98 4.70
C PRO A 187 12.61 -9.53 4.21
N PHE A 188 11.43 -8.99 3.95
CA PHE A 188 11.21 -7.60 3.62
C PHE A 188 10.01 -7.05 4.39
N ALA A 189 10.19 -5.94 5.09
CA ALA A 189 9.09 -5.16 5.67
C ALA A 189 9.21 -3.69 5.26
N HIS A 190 8.12 -3.10 4.76
CA HIS A 190 8.07 -1.68 4.39
C HIS A 190 7.08 -0.97 5.30
N LEU A 191 7.59 -0.21 6.27
CA LEU A 191 6.80 0.69 7.12
C LEU A 191 6.60 2.02 6.40
N PHE A 192 5.35 2.50 6.35
CA PHE A 192 4.98 3.82 5.86
C PHE A 192 4.18 4.56 6.92
N ILE A 193 4.58 5.80 7.24
CA ILE A 193 3.89 6.63 8.22
C ILE A 193 2.80 7.43 7.51
N ALA A 194 1.58 6.90 7.46
CA ALA A 194 0.49 7.57 6.75
C ALA A 194 0.07 8.89 7.44
N LYS A 195 0.06 8.90 8.79
CA LYS A 195 -0.21 10.08 9.61
C LYS A 195 0.61 10.07 10.90
N GLY A 196 0.86 11.26 11.43
CA GLY A 196 1.53 11.45 12.72
C GLY A 196 3.01 11.13 12.67
N THR A 197 3.56 10.77 13.82
CA THR A 197 4.99 10.54 14.02
C THR A 197 5.20 9.32 14.90
N VAL A 198 6.20 8.51 14.55
CA VAL A 198 6.61 7.32 15.31
C VAL A 198 8.11 7.27 15.50
N GLU A 199 8.54 6.81 16.67
CA GLU A 199 9.92 6.39 16.94
C GLU A 199 10.07 4.92 16.51
N LEU A 200 10.94 4.64 15.53
CA LEU A 200 11.29 3.28 15.13
C LEU A 200 12.57 2.85 15.86
N GLU A 201 12.51 1.71 16.55
CA GLU A 201 13.62 1.13 17.28
C GLU A 201 14.92 1.09 16.46
N ALA A 202 16.00 1.64 17.05
CA ALA A 202 17.34 1.75 16.45
C ALA A 202 17.42 2.58 15.14
N CYS A 203 16.35 3.29 14.75
CA CYS A 203 16.29 4.13 13.56
C CYS A 203 15.89 5.59 13.87
N GLY A 204 15.27 5.82 15.04
CA GLY A 204 14.83 7.15 15.49
C GLY A 204 13.46 7.54 14.93
N GLU A 205 13.17 8.84 14.99
CA GLU A 205 11.87 9.39 14.64
C GLU A 205 11.62 9.41 13.12
N LEU A 206 10.41 8.99 12.73
CA LEU A 206 9.84 9.02 11.39
C LEU A 206 8.53 9.81 11.43
N ALA A 207 8.44 10.85 10.60
CA ALA A 207 7.27 11.73 10.52
C ALA A 207 6.32 11.29 9.40
N GLY A 208 5.16 11.95 9.29
CA GLY A 208 4.19 11.69 8.24
C GLY A 208 4.81 11.70 6.85
N ALA A 209 4.44 10.71 6.05
CA ALA A 209 4.96 10.40 4.71
C ALA A 209 6.41 9.89 4.64
N ASP A 210 7.11 9.74 5.76
CA ASP A 210 8.36 8.95 5.82
C ASP A 210 8.07 7.45 5.67
N ALA A 211 9.08 6.70 5.25
CA ALA A 211 9.07 5.24 5.20
C ALA A 211 10.36 4.63 5.75
N ALA A 212 10.29 3.37 6.16
CA ALA A 212 11.46 2.56 6.48
C ALA A 212 11.38 1.21 5.76
N ARG A 213 12.46 0.85 5.09
CA ARG A 213 12.64 -0.40 4.34
C ARG A 213 13.54 -1.32 5.13
N LEU A 214 12.98 -2.41 5.66
CA LEU A 214 13.69 -3.39 6.48
C LEU A 214 13.95 -4.63 5.62
N ALA A 215 15.21 -4.89 5.27
CA ALA A 215 15.61 -6.10 4.54
C ALA A 215 16.36 -7.04 5.48
N ALA A 216 15.71 -8.14 5.87
CA ALA A 216 16.21 -9.12 6.85
C ALA A 216 16.83 -8.44 8.09
N ALA A 217 16.10 -7.46 8.64
CA ALA A 217 16.55 -6.62 9.75
C ALA A 217 15.98 -7.04 11.11
N GLY A 218 15.24 -8.15 11.15
CA GLY A 218 14.45 -8.61 12.29
C GLY A 218 13.21 -7.75 12.54
N ALA A 219 12.37 -8.20 13.47
CA ALA A 219 11.26 -7.40 13.98
C ALA A 219 11.78 -6.11 14.65
N ARG A 220 11.07 -5.00 14.46
CA ARG A 220 11.37 -3.71 15.10
C ARG A 220 10.14 -3.16 15.79
N ARG A 221 10.31 -2.57 16.96
CA ARG A 221 9.22 -1.87 17.64
C ARG A 221 9.04 -0.46 17.09
N ALA A 222 7.82 -0.10 16.72
CA ALA A 222 7.43 1.26 16.37
C ALA A 222 6.54 1.82 17.49
N THR A 223 6.92 2.95 18.07
CA THR A 223 6.18 3.62 19.15
C THR A 223 5.70 4.97 18.68
N ALA A 224 4.40 5.26 18.81
CA ALA A 224 3.85 6.52 18.35
C ALA A 224 4.23 7.67 19.30
N THR A 225 4.80 8.75 18.77
CA THR A 225 5.11 9.98 19.54
C THR A 225 3.96 10.99 19.46
N THR A 226 3.17 10.93 18.39
CA THR A 226 1.86 11.58 18.26
C THR A 226 0.78 10.53 18.00
N ALA A 227 -0.49 10.93 17.90
CA ALA A 227 -1.47 10.05 17.27
C ALA A 227 -1.01 9.72 15.85
N ALA A 228 -0.94 8.44 15.50
CA ALA A 228 -0.33 7.97 14.26
C ALA A 228 -1.19 6.91 13.57
N GLU A 229 -1.13 6.89 12.24
CA GLU A 229 -1.67 5.81 11.41
C GLU A 229 -0.52 5.30 10.54
N ILE A 230 -0.22 4.01 10.63
CA ILE A 230 0.92 3.39 9.93
C ILE A 230 0.44 2.23 9.06
N LEU A 231 1.11 2.04 7.94
CA LEU A 231 0.91 0.93 7.01
C LEU A 231 2.19 0.12 6.93
N VAL A 232 2.08 -1.22 6.92
CA VAL A 232 3.25 -2.10 6.85
C VAL A 232 3.01 -3.21 5.84
N TRP A 233 3.82 -3.23 4.78
CA TRP A 233 3.89 -4.40 3.90
C TRP A 233 4.86 -5.41 4.50
N GLU A 234 4.36 -6.62 4.74
CA GLU A 234 5.12 -7.82 5.05
C GLU A 234 5.33 -8.62 3.76
N MET A 235 6.58 -8.96 3.44
CA MET A 235 6.91 -9.62 2.18
C MET A 235 7.98 -10.72 2.38
N GLY A 236 7.66 -11.92 1.90
CA GLY A 236 8.51 -13.11 2.03
C GLY A 236 9.52 -13.30 0.90
N ILE A 237 9.50 -12.46 -0.13
CA ILE A 237 10.33 -12.60 -1.33
C ILE A 237 10.61 -11.23 -1.96
N ASP A 238 11.66 -11.16 -2.78
CA ASP A 238 11.96 -10.03 -3.64
C ASP A 238 11.50 -10.29 -5.10
N MET A 239 11.24 -9.23 -5.87
CA MET A 239 10.85 -9.32 -7.28
C MET A 239 11.81 -10.15 -8.13
N GLY A 240 13.13 -10.03 -7.90
CA GLY A 240 14.12 -10.79 -8.66
C GLY A 240 13.95 -12.29 -8.48
N ALA A 241 13.77 -12.73 -7.24
CA ALA A 241 13.55 -14.14 -6.91
C ALA A 241 12.18 -14.65 -7.38
N MET A 242 11.13 -13.82 -7.30
CA MET A 242 9.79 -14.17 -7.75
C MET A 242 9.74 -14.48 -9.25
N ARG A 243 10.41 -13.66 -10.08
CA ARG A 243 10.51 -13.88 -11.53
C ARG A 243 11.21 -15.20 -11.89
N MET A 244 12.21 -15.60 -11.09
CA MET A 244 12.92 -16.87 -11.27
C MET A 244 12.07 -18.08 -10.86
N SER A 245 11.21 -17.94 -9.84
CA SER A 245 10.30 -19.01 -9.42
C SER A 245 9.12 -19.25 -10.37
N GLY A 246 8.75 -18.26 -11.19
CA GLY A 246 7.65 -18.35 -12.16
C GLY A 246 8.08 -18.77 -13.57
N SER A 247 9.39 -18.93 -13.84
CA SER A 247 9.84 -19.49 -15.12
C SER A 247 9.59 -21.00 -15.14
N PRO A 248 8.83 -21.55 -16.11
CA PRO A 248 8.84 -22.99 -16.33
C PRO A 248 10.28 -23.37 -16.66
N ALA A 249 10.80 -24.42 -16.00
CA ALA A 249 12.06 -25.01 -16.41
C ALA A 249 11.95 -25.33 -17.91
N THR A 250 12.78 -24.66 -18.71
CA THR A 250 12.94 -25.02 -20.12
C THR A 250 13.64 -26.38 -20.15
N GLY A 251 12.83 -27.43 -20.26
CA GLY A 251 13.23 -28.81 -20.47
C GLY A 251 12.59 -29.34 -21.74
#